data_AF-A0A177EJT3-F1
#
_entry.id   AF-A0A177EJT3-F1
#
_cell.length_a   1.000
_cell.length_b   1.000
_cell.length_c   1.000
_cell.angle_alpha   90.00
_cell.angle_beta   90.00
_cell.angle_gamma   90.00
#
_symmetry.space_group_name_H-M   'P 1'
#
loop_
_entity.id
_entity.type
_entity.pdbx_description
1 polymer ?
#
loop_
_entity_poly.entity_id
_entity_poly.type
_entity_poly.pdbx_seq_one_letter_code
_entity_poly.pdbx_strand_id
1 'polypeptide(L)'
;LEANRLHTLFYFMAVVPIRHLTLPMSIFKLIWNDMEYSLFRRMNAWFLYIEDIEDPEIDTNLQFYTYDTFYNPKTFELALSFKPTANLTATGVNQLLEWVGLGFIHVENIDIYPNTAKSLLPTIQAKKDWTFVADRLKSLRVEGREAKLTHTWKEDKRVAELPDLTQPPYNERMIYFIPITSYKDWASGKLCDSLTPPAARILPKNNYDQAASFRCPVCLVEENDWEKEREASLVCMFECGHCVCAVCLDKLFGAPEHTTNPYYVKCPLCRVDATPKSVALLTKKTNKKMRLIGTTIASYNLRKYYVKQYLSMEFEGVVRPSLKRKRESNGTRPRRGGGNSKTLPGTSSTG
;
A
#
# COMPACT_ATOMS: atom_id res chain seq x y z
N LEU A 1 17.72 26.95 -5.91
CA LEU A 1 18.77 25.92 -6.13
C LEU A 1 20.08 26.53 -6.61
N GLU A 2 20.06 27.53 -7.51
CA GLU A 2 21.28 28.23 -7.98
C GLU A 2 22.02 29.02 -6.88
N ALA A 3 21.31 29.60 -5.92
CA ALA A 3 21.93 30.40 -4.85
C ALA A 3 22.83 29.60 -3.88
N ASN A 4 22.68 28.27 -3.79
CA ASN A 4 23.33 27.45 -2.76
C ASN A 4 24.43 26.51 -3.27
N ARG A 5 24.80 26.54 -4.57
CA ARG A 5 25.81 25.63 -5.18
C ARG A 5 25.55 24.12 -4.99
N LEU A 6 24.37 23.72 -4.49
CA LEU A 6 24.01 22.31 -4.26
C LEU A 6 23.64 21.56 -5.55
N HIS A 7 23.56 22.25 -6.69
CA HIS A 7 23.18 21.65 -7.98
C HIS A 7 24.08 20.46 -8.36
N THR A 8 25.40 20.58 -8.20
CA THR A 8 26.35 19.49 -8.49
C THR A 8 26.12 18.28 -7.58
N LEU A 9 25.82 18.51 -6.30
CA LEU A 9 25.49 17.44 -5.35
C LEU A 9 24.20 16.72 -5.74
N PHE A 10 23.15 17.47 -6.07
CA PHE A 10 21.87 16.89 -6.49
C PHE A 10 21.99 16.13 -7.82
N TYR A 11 22.78 16.66 -8.76
CA TYR A 11 23.10 15.97 -10.01
C TYR A 11 23.85 14.65 -9.74
N PHE A 12 24.86 14.66 -8.86
CA PHE A 12 25.56 13.46 -8.44
C PHE A 12 24.61 12.41 -7.86
N MET A 13 23.71 12.81 -6.96
CA MET A 13 22.72 11.91 -6.35
C MET A 13 21.68 11.35 -7.33
N ALA A 14 21.43 12.05 -8.45
CA ALA A 14 20.51 11.61 -9.49
C ALA A 14 21.15 10.61 -10.48
N VAL A 15 22.44 10.78 -10.78
CA VAL A 15 23.13 10.05 -11.85
C VAL A 15 23.86 8.83 -11.32
N VAL A 16 24.58 8.96 -10.22
CA VAL A 16 25.46 7.89 -9.72
C VAL A 16 24.66 6.95 -8.83
N PRO A 17 24.75 5.62 -9.03
CA PRO A 17 24.21 4.65 -8.07
C PRO A 17 24.87 4.82 -6.70
N ILE A 18 24.06 5.12 -5.69
CA ILE A 18 24.49 5.29 -4.31
C ILE A 18 23.96 4.10 -3.52
N ARG A 19 24.88 3.33 -2.94
CA ARG A 19 24.48 2.17 -2.13
C ARG A 19 23.80 2.59 -0.83
N HIS A 20 24.36 3.58 -0.14
CA HIS A 20 23.84 4.12 1.11
C HIS A 20 23.91 5.65 1.08
N LEU A 21 22.78 6.30 1.32
CA LEU A 21 22.67 7.74 1.40
C LEU A 21 22.02 8.12 2.73
N THR A 22 22.71 8.94 3.52
CA THR A 22 22.16 9.53 4.75
C THR A 22 21.90 11.01 4.50
N LEU A 23 20.68 11.48 4.79
CA LEU A 23 20.28 12.87 4.63
C LEU A 23 19.57 13.37 5.88
N PRO A 24 19.96 14.52 6.44
CA PRO A 24 19.11 15.21 7.40
C PRO A 24 17.83 15.68 6.70
N MET A 25 16.73 15.71 7.44
CA MET A 25 15.40 16.04 6.94
C MET A 25 15.35 17.41 6.24
N SER A 26 16.16 18.37 6.68
CA SER A 26 16.30 19.69 6.05
C SER A 26 16.79 19.63 4.59
N ILE A 27 17.71 18.72 4.29
CA ILE A 27 18.21 18.50 2.92
C ILE A 27 17.25 17.63 2.14
N PHE A 28 16.67 16.59 2.76
CA PHE A 28 15.68 15.75 2.12
C PHE A 28 14.46 16.56 1.66
N LYS A 29 13.95 17.50 2.46
CA LYS A 29 12.85 18.40 2.08
C LYS A 29 13.17 19.20 0.80
N LEU A 30 14.42 19.58 0.54
CA LEU A 30 14.82 20.26 -0.70
C LEU A 30 14.71 19.34 -1.92
N ILE A 31 15.08 18.06 -1.76
CA ILE A 31 14.97 17.04 -2.83
C ILE A 31 13.51 16.69 -3.08
N TRP A 32 12.73 16.53 -2.00
CA TRP A 32 11.31 16.22 -2.03
C TRP A 32 10.52 17.35 -2.68
N ASN A 33 10.73 18.61 -2.29
CA ASN A 33 9.95 19.73 -2.85
C ASN A 33 10.41 20.18 -4.25
N ASP A 34 11.42 19.55 -4.83
CA ASP A 34 11.89 19.87 -6.17
C ASP A 34 10.99 19.26 -7.26
N MET A 35 10.03 20.07 -7.71
CA MET A 35 9.15 19.72 -8.84
C MET A 35 9.80 20.02 -10.19
N GLU A 36 10.74 20.96 -10.25
CA GLU A 36 11.32 21.46 -11.50
C GLU A 36 12.30 20.45 -12.13
N TYR A 37 13.20 19.88 -11.32
CA TYR A 37 14.23 18.95 -11.80
C TYR A 37 13.89 17.48 -11.49
N SER A 38 12.76 17.24 -10.82
CA SER A 38 12.32 15.91 -10.40
C SER A 38 13.40 15.16 -9.62
N LEU A 39 14.15 15.87 -8.77
CA LEU A 39 15.30 15.29 -8.06
C LEU A 39 14.93 14.05 -7.26
N PHE A 40 13.81 14.08 -6.54
CA PHE A 40 13.33 12.92 -5.78
C PHE A 40 13.14 11.67 -6.65
N ARG A 41 12.54 11.83 -7.83
CA ARG A 41 12.34 10.73 -8.78
C ARG A 41 13.65 10.18 -9.34
N ARG A 42 14.64 11.05 -9.55
CA ARG A 42 15.91 10.66 -10.15
C ARG A 42 16.91 10.09 -9.13
N MET A 43 16.78 10.48 -7.86
CA MET A 43 17.65 10.05 -6.76
C MET A 43 17.89 8.55 -6.80
N ASN A 44 19.16 8.16 -6.92
CA ASN A 44 19.61 6.81 -7.18
C ASN A 44 20.23 6.17 -5.94
N ALA A 45 19.52 6.26 -4.81
CA ALA A 45 19.94 5.68 -3.54
C ALA A 45 19.21 4.36 -3.28
N TRP A 46 19.95 3.25 -3.17
CA TRP A 46 19.38 1.93 -2.85
C TRP A 46 18.84 1.90 -1.42
N PHE A 47 19.69 2.29 -0.47
CA PHE A 47 19.35 2.51 0.93
C PHE A 47 19.37 4.01 1.23
N LEU A 48 18.27 4.51 1.79
CA LEU A 48 18.13 5.89 2.23
C LEU A 48 17.86 5.95 3.73
N TYR A 49 18.69 6.69 4.45
CA TYR A 49 18.51 7.00 5.87
C TYR A 49 18.18 8.48 6.02
N ILE A 50 17.01 8.80 6.56
CA ILE A 50 16.55 10.18 6.79
C ILE A 50 16.65 10.49 8.27
N GLU A 51 17.43 11.52 8.61
CA GLU A 51 17.70 11.95 9.99
C GLU A 51 16.90 13.17 10.38
N ASP A 52 16.85 13.43 11.68
CA ASP A 52 16.35 14.69 12.22
C ASP A 52 14.88 15.00 11.87
N ILE A 53 14.03 13.98 11.78
CA ILE A 53 12.60 14.17 11.55
C ILE A 53 11.95 14.76 12.82
N GLU A 54 11.31 15.91 12.68
CA GLU A 54 10.61 16.60 13.77
C GLU A 54 9.12 16.27 13.81
N ASP A 55 8.48 16.25 12.63
CA ASP A 55 7.05 16.02 12.46
C ASP A 55 6.84 14.89 11.43
N PRO A 56 5.97 13.89 11.68
CA PRO A 56 5.52 12.95 10.66
C PRO A 56 4.81 13.62 9.47
N GLU A 57 4.21 14.79 9.66
CA GLU A 57 3.70 15.63 8.58
C GLU A 57 4.87 16.33 7.88
N ILE A 58 5.35 15.73 6.82
CA ILE A 58 6.28 16.40 5.92
C ILE A 58 5.49 17.46 5.17
N ASP A 59 5.49 18.71 5.67
CA ASP A 59 5.14 20.04 5.11
C ASP A 59 4.54 20.15 3.69
N THR A 60 3.76 19.19 3.24
CA THR A 60 3.32 19.08 1.87
C THR A 60 1.89 18.63 1.87
N ASN A 61 1.05 19.50 1.34
CA ASN A 61 -0.29 19.16 0.90
C ASN A 61 -0.17 17.98 -0.06
N LEU A 62 -0.39 16.76 0.44
CA LEU A 62 -0.53 15.53 -0.34
C LEU A 62 -1.57 15.68 -1.48
N GLN A 63 -2.40 16.73 -1.40
CA GLN A 63 -3.38 17.14 -2.40
C GLN A 63 -2.79 17.62 -3.73
N PHE A 64 -1.54 18.10 -3.79
CA PHE A 64 -0.95 18.64 -5.04
C PHE A 64 -0.19 17.63 -5.89
N TYR A 65 0.07 16.42 -5.37
CA TYR A 65 0.78 15.39 -6.13
C TYR A 65 -0.21 14.62 -6.98
N THR A 66 -0.37 15.02 -8.23
CA THR A 66 -0.94 14.15 -9.25
C THR A 66 0.00 12.94 -9.39
N TYR A 67 -0.52 11.79 -8.98
CA TYR A 67 0.14 10.52 -8.64
C TYR A 67 1.07 9.90 -9.70
N ASP A 68 1.28 10.53 -10.86
CA ASP A 68 1.98 9.93 -11.99
C ASP A 68 3.46 10.35 -12.14
N THR A 69 3.94 11.39 -11.42
CA THR A 69 5.32 11.89 -11.62
C THR A 69 6.15 12.03 -10.35
N PHE A 70 5.54 11.95 -9.17
CA PHE A 70 6.21 12.24 -7.91
C PHE A 70 6.42 10.98 -7.05
N TYR A 71 7.41 10.16 -7.44
CA TYR A 71 7.79 8.93 -6.74
C TYR A 71 9.28 8.61 -6.96
N ASN A 72 9.90 7.90 -6.03
CA ASN A 72 11.24 7.34 -6.15
C ASN A 72 11.17 5.82 -6.45
N PRO A 73 11.69 5.38 -7.60
CA PRO A 73 11.72 3.95 -7.97
C PRO A 73 13.02 3.24 -7.62
N LYS A 74 14.00 3.91 -7.00
CA LYS A 74 15.37 3.40 -6.85
C LYS A 74 15.77 3.08 -5.41
N THR A 75 14.95 3.49 -4.44
CA THR A 75 15.11 3.19 -3.02
C THR A 75 14.27 1.98 -2.64
N PHE A 76 14.96 0.95 -2.15
CA PHE A 76 14.39 -0.33 -1.73
C PHE A 76 14.41 -0.47 -0.20
N GLU A 77 15.31 0.22 0.48
CA GLU A 77 15.45 0.22 1.93
C GLU A 77 15.39 1.65 2.47
N LEU A 78 14.51 1.89 3.43
CA LEU A 78 14.29 3.20 4.02
C LEU A 78 14.43 3.12 5.54
N ALA A 79 15.25 3.99 6.11
CA ALA A 79 15.37 4.17 7.55
C ALA A 79 15.02 5.61 7.93
N LEU A 80 14.22 5.77 8.99
CA LEU A 80 13.66 7.05 9.41
C LEU A 80 13.97 7.26 10.89
N SER A 81 14.74 8.29 11.22
CA SER A 81 15.08 8.64 12.60
C SER A 81 14.59 10.03 12.97
N PHE A 82 14.17 10.17 14.23
CA PHE A 82 13.48 11.35 14.72
C PHE A 82 14.35 12.15 15.70
N LYS A 83 14.17 13.47 15.71
CA LYS A 83 14.82 14.31 16.74
C LYS A 83 14.37 13.91 18.14
N PRO A 84 15.23 14.07 19.18
CA PRO A 84 14.87 13.77 20.56
C PRO A 84 13.58 14.45 21.05
N THR A 85 13.26 15.61 20.50
CA THR A 85 12.07 16.41 20.82
C THR A 85 10.80 15.96 20.09
N ALA A 86 10.92 15.12 19.06
CA ALA A 86 9.78 14.66 18.28
C ALA A 86 8.95 13.65 19.06
N ASN A 87 7.62 13.84 19.04
CA ASN A 87 6.68 12.94 19.71
C ASN A 87 5.81 12.22 18.69
N LEU A 88 6.33 11.12 18.15
CA LEU A 88 5.62 10.33 17.17
C LEU A 88 4.45 9.57 17.82
N THR A 89 3.24 9.77 17.33
CA THR A 89 2.01 9.07 17.76
C THR A 89 1.64 7.96 16.77
N ALA A 90 0.73 7.06 17.14
CA ALA A 90 0.23 6.04 16.20
C ALA A 90 -0.45 6.64 14.95
N THR A 91 -1.09 7.81 15.08
CA THR A 91 -1.62 8.56 13.91
C THR A 91 -0.49 9.11 13.07
N GLY A 92 0.54 9.68 13.71
CA GLY A 92 1.75 10.15 13.03
C GLY A 92 2.48 9.03 12.29
N VAL A 93 2.57 7.82 12.84
CA VAL A 93 3.12 6.65 12.14
C VAL A 93 2.30 6.33 10.89
N ASN A 94 0.97 6.39 10.97
CA ASN A 94 0.13 6.15 9.80
C ASN A 94 0.34 7.21 8.71
N GLN A 95 0.40 8.49 9.07
CA GLN A 95 0.69 9.58 8.13
C GLN A 95 2.10 9.44 7.51
N LEU A 96 3.10 9.13 8.33
CA LEU A 96 4.46 8.85 7.87
C LEU A 96 4.47 7.70 6.87
N LEU A 97 3.80 6.60 7.19
CA LEU A 97 3.73 5.45 6.30
C LEU A 97 2.94 5.76 5.03
N GLU A 98 1.82 6.49 5.10
CA GLU A 98 1.12 6.98 3.90
C GLU A 98 2.07 7.78 3.00
N TRP A 99 2.81 8.72 3.58
CA TRP A 99 3.84 9.48 2.88
C TRP A 99 4.90 8.56 2.24
N VAL A 100 5.44 7.60 2.99
CA VAL A 100 6.41 6.63 2.46
C VAL A 100 5.80 5.81 1.32
N GLY A 101 4.58 5.35 1.49
CA GLY A 101 3.84 4.55 0.53
C GLY A 101 3.71 5.31 -0.79
N LEU A 102 3.33 6.58 -0.74
CA LEU A 102 3.21 7.45 -1.91
C LEU A 102 4.57 7.73 -2.57
N GLY A 103 5.57 8.10 -1.76
CA GLY A 103 6.86 8.56 -2.24
C GLY A 103 7.78 7.45 -2.72
N PHE A 104 7.82 6.30 -2.06
CA PHE A 104 8.80 5.23 -2.31
C PHE A 104 8.11 3.98 -2.82
N ILE A 105 7.80 3.96 -4.11
CA ILE A 105 6.94 2.92 -4.71
C ILE A 105 7.53 1.50 -4.65
N HIS A 106 8.86 1.39 -4.56
CA HIS A 106 9.60 0.12 -4.53
C HIS A 106 10.19 -0.24 -3.17
N VAL A 107 9.86 0.50 -2.12
CA VAL A 107 10.37 0.19 -0.79
C VAL A 107 9.95 -1.22 -0.37
N GLU A 108 10.93 -2.01 0.04
CA GLU A 108 10.75 -3.37 0.53
C GLU A 108 10.94 -3.46 2.03
N ASN A 109 11.82 -2.63 2.60
CA ASN A 109 12.12 -2.62 4.03
C ASN A 109 12.03 -1.19 4.58
N ILE A 110 11.32 -1.03 5.70
CA ILE A 110 11.19 0.25 6.39
C ILE A 110 11.63 0.07 7.85
N ASP A 111 12.57 0.88 8.30
CA ASP A 111 12.99 0.97 9.70
C ASP A 111 12.63 2.34 10.27
N ILE A 112 11.96 2.35 11.42
CA ILE A 112 11.56 3.57 12.12
C ILE A 112 12.25 3.58 13.49
N TYR A 113 12.98 4.67 13.79
CA TYR A 113 13.72 4.89 15.03
C TYR A 113 13.13 6.09 15.81
N PRO A 114 12.00 5.91 16.51
CA PRO A 114 11.39 6.97 17.30
C PRO A 114 11.96 6.98 18.72
N ASN A 115 12.20 8.17 19.28
CA ASN A 115 12.65 8.31 20.67
C ASN A 115 11.62 7.83 21.70
N THR A 116 10.36 7.61 21.29
CA THR A 116 9.23 7.18 22.13
C THR A 116 8.83 5.72 21.90
N ALA A 117 9.69 4.87 21.30
CA ALA A 117 9.36 3.51 20.88
C ALA A 117 8.62 2.68 21.95
N LYS A 118 9.11 2.67 23.20
CA LYS A 118 8.52 1.87 24.30
C LYS A 118 7.04 2.21 24.56
N SER A 119 6.68 3.49 24.54
CA SER A 119 5.29 3.95 24.71
C SER A 119 4.49 3.91 23.41
N LEU A 120 5.15 4.00 22.27
CA LEU A 120 4.52 4.06 20.95
C LEU A 120 4.02 2.68 20.49
N LEU A 121 4.82 1.63 20.64
CA LEU A 121 4.47 0.28 20.14
C LEU A 121 3.09 -0.24 20.60
N PRO A 122 2.70 -0.14 21.89
CA PRO A 122 1.36 -0.55 22.32
C PRO A 122 0.24 0.24 21.62
N THR A 123 0.47 1.52 21.32
CA THR A 123 -0.51 2.38 20.65
C THR A 123 -0.62 2.09 19.15
N ILE A 124 0.50 1.79 18.49
CA ILE A 124 0.52 1.28 17.10
C ILE A 124 -0.31 -0.02 17.04
N GLN A 125 -0.05 -0.97 17.94
CA GLN A 125 -0.74 -2.26 17.94
C GLN A 125 -2.23 -2.17 18.31
N ALA A 126 -2.63 -1.14 19.06
CA ALA A 126 -4.03 -0.87 19.38
C ALA A 126 -4.78 -0.13 18.26
N LYS A 127 -4.06 0.57 17.37
CA LYS A 127 -4.67 1.37 16.32
C LYS A 127 -5.42 0.48 15.34
N LYS A 128 -6.66 0.88 15.08
CA LYS A 128 -7.50 0.37 14.02
C LYS A 128 -7.47 1.35 12.85
N ASP A 129 -7.86 0.88 11.68
CA ASP A 129 -8.04 1.72 10.49
C ASP A 129 -6.72 2.28 9.94
N TRP A 130 -5.77 1.37 9.70
CA TRP A 130 -4.57 1.68 8.91
C TRP A 130 -4.96 1.92 7.45
N THR A 131 -4.43 3.01 6.88
CA THR A 131 -4.70 3.46 5.50
C THR A 131 -3.48 3.36 4.59
N PHE A 132 -2.32 3.05 5.18
CA PHE A 132 -1.07 2.86 4.48
C PHE A 132 -1.11 1.75 3.41
N VAL A 133 -0.59 2.09 2.23
CA VAL A 133 -0.42 1.21 1.08
C VAL A 133 1.05 1.09 0.73
N ALA A 134 1.57 -0.15 0.67
CA ALA A 134 2.90 -0.42 0.14
C ALA A 134 2.99 -1.85 -0.42
N ASP A 135 2.89 -1.94 -1.75
CA ASP A 135 2.81 -3.21 -2.49
C ASP A 135 4.02 -4.12 -2.30
N ARG A 136 5.23 -3.55 -2.35
CA ARG A 136 6.49 -4.30 -2.27
C ARG A 136 7.05 -4.47 -0.86
N LEU A 137 6.40 -3.90 0.15
CA LEU A 137 6.87 -3.98 1.53
C LEU A 137 6.88 -5.45 2.01
N LYS A 138 8.05 -5.88 2.46
CA LYS A 138 8.39 -7.19 3.00
C LYS A 138 8.57 -7.11 4.52
N SER A 139 9.24 -6.07 5.02
CA SER A 139 9.57 -5.90 6.43
C SER A 139 9.33 -4.46 6.90
N LEU A 140 8.79 -4.33 8.12
CA LEU A 140 8.65 -3.06 8.83
C LEU A 140 9.17 -3.26 10.24
N ARG A 141 10.16 -2.47 10.65
CA ARG A 141 10.68 -2.49 12.02
C ARG A 141 10.50 -1.15 12.71
N VAL A 142 10.20 -1.20 14.00
CA VAL A 142 10.17 -0.03 14.87
C VAL A 142 11.12 -0.29 16.03
N GLU A 143 12.20 0.50 16.11
CA GLU A 143 13.28 0.34 17.08
C GLU A 143 13.84 -1.10 17.08
N GLY A 144 14.13 -1.62 15.89
CA GLY A 144 14.64 -2.98 15.67
C GLY A 144 13.62 -4.11 15.90
N ARG A 145 12.37 -3.81 16.29
CA ARG A 145 11.32 -4.82 16.46
C ARG A 145 10.51 -5.01 15.18
N GLU A 146 10.50 -6.22 14.66
CA GLU A 146 9.73 -6.61 13.48
C GLU A 146 8.23 -6.54 13.74
N ALA A 147 7.50 -5.89 12.83
CA ALA A 147 6.05 -5.87 12.81
C ALA A 147 5.52 -7.09 12.05
N LYS A 148 4.67 -7.89 12.70
CA LYS A 148 3.78 -8.82 12.04
C LYS A 148 2.63 -8.03 11.42
N LEU A 149 2.77 -7.77 10.12
CA LEU A 149 1.80 -7.04 9.32
C LEU A 149 0.63 -7.95 8.92
N THR A 150 -0.60 -7.44 8.96
CA THR A 150 -1.73 -8.00 8.23
C THR A 150 -2.15 -7.03 7.14
N HIS A 151 -2.58 -7.54 5.99
CA HIS A 151 -3.00 -6.71 4.85
C HIS A 151 -4.06 -7.41 4.02
N THR A 152 -4.63 -6.63 3.12
CA THR A 152 -5.54 -7.10 2.09
C THR A 152 -5.19 -6.41 0.78
N TRP A 153 -5.36 -7.11 -0.32
CA TRP A 153 -5.38 -6.49 -1.64
C TRP A 153 -6.78 -5.96 -1.92
N LYS A 154 -6.87 -4.72 -2.39
CA LYS A 154 -8.14 -4.10 -2.78
C LYS A 154 -7.99 -3.43 -4.13
N GLU A 155 -9.07 -3.40 -4.89
CA GLU A 155 -9.14 -2.58 -6.09
C GLU A 155 -8.97 -1.09 -5.71
N ASP A 156 -8.13 -0.37 -6.45
CA ASP A 156 -7.94 1.06 -6.25
C ASP A 156 -9.24 1.81 -6.59
N LYS A 157 -9.67 2.74 -5.72
CA LYS A 157 -10.91 3.52 -5.91
C LYS A 157 -11.02 4.19 -7.27
N ARG A 158 -9.90 4.56 -7.90
CA ARG A 158 -9.85 5.22 -9.22
C ARG A 158 -10.26 4.28 -10.36
N VAL A 159 -10.15 2.96 -10.19
CA VAL A 159 -10.60 1.97 -11.18
C VAL A 159 -12.08 2.15 -11.54
N ALA A 160 -12.91 2.55 -10.58
CA ALA A 160 -14.32 2.83 -10.79
C ALA A 160 -14.56 4.03 -11.74
N GLU A 161 -13.62 4.96 -11.80
CA GLU A 161 -13.69 6.19 -12.60
C GLU A 161 -13.11 6.01 -14.02
N LEU A 162 -12.28 4.98 -14.22
CA LEU A 162 -11.66 4.72 -15.52
C LEU A 162 -12.69 4.31 -16.59
N PRO A 163 -12.50 4.75 -17.85
CA PRO A 163 -13.39 4.42 -18.95
C PRO A 163 -13.22 2.95 -19.38
N ASP A 164 -14.31 2.39 -19.92
CA ASP A 164 -14.30 1.06 -20.53
C ASP A 164 -13.33 1.02 -21.72
N LEU A 165 -12.54 -0.04 -21.80
CA LEU A 165 -11.75 -0.37 -22.98
C LEU A 165 -12.71 -0.82 -24.09
N THR A 166 -12.91 0.04 -25.08
CA THR A 166 -13.89 -0.20 -26.16
C THR A 166 -13.30 -0.95 -27.34
N GLN A 167 -11.98 -0.88 -27.53
CA GLN A 167 -11.21 -1.53 -28.58
C GLN A 167 -9.82 -1.93 -28.04
N PRO A 168 -9.23 -3.04 -28.53
CA PRO A 168 -7.84 -3.36 -28.21
C PRO A 168 -6.92 -2.29 -28.85
N PRO A 169 -5.85 -1.86 -28.16
CA PRO A 169 -4.91 -0.92 -28.75
C PRO A 169 -4.23 -1.52 -29.98
N TYR A 170 -4.05 -0.71 -31.02
CA TYR A 170 -3.55 -1.15 -32.32
C TYR A 170 -2.05 -1.51 -32.25
N ASN A 171 -1.68 -2.72 -32.70
CA ASN A 171 -0.30 -3.23 -32.70
C ASN A 171 0.37 -3.18 -31.32
N GLU A 172 -0.40 -3.36 -30.25
CA GLU A 172 0.10 -3.42 -28.88
C GLU A 172 -0.21 -4.77 -28.26
N ARG A 173 0.78 -5.35 -27.58
CA ARG A 173 0.56 -6.53 -26.77
C ARG A 173 -0.06 -6.15 -25.43
N MET A 174 -1.06 -6.91 -25.00
CA MET A 174 -1.74 -6.72 -23.72
C MET A 174 -1.48 -7.86 -22.73
N ILE A 175 -1.51 -7.51 -21.45
CA ILE A 175 -1.73 -8.48 -20.37
C ILE A 175 -3.11 -8.25 -19.78
N TYR A 176 -3.87 -9.32 -19.64
CA TYR A 176 -5.20 -9.30 -19.06
C TYR A 176 -5.13 -9.65 -17.59
N PHE A 177 -5.65 -8.78 -16.72
CA PHE A 177 -5.76 -9.02 -15.30
C PHE A 177 -7.18 -9.48 -14.99
N ILE A 178 -7.28 -10.68 -14.44
CA ILE A 178 -8.54 -11.37 -14.15
C ILE A 178 -8.58 -11.59 -12.64
N PRO A 179 -9.54 -10.99 -11.92
CA PRO A 179 -9.72 -11.25 -10.49
C PRO A 179 -9.89 -12.74 -10.23
N ILE A 180 -9.24 -13.27 -9.20
CA ILE A 180 -9.33 -14.70 -8.88
C ILE A 180 -10.79 -15.14 -8.65
N THR A 181 -11.59 -14.26 -8.06
CA THR A 181 -13.03 -14.46 -7.83
C THR A 181 -13.84 -14.62 -9.11
N SER A 182 -13.29 -14.20 -10.26
CA SER A 182 -13.90 -14.33 -11.58
C SER A 182 -13.24 -15.40 -12.44
N TYR A 183 -12.12 -15.99 -11.99
CA TYR A 183 -11.32 -16.93 -12.78
C TYR A 183 -12.14 -18.15 -13.21
N LYS A 184 -12.83 -18.82 -12.27
CA LYS A 184 -13.61 -20.02 -12.55
C LYS A 184 -14.72 -19.79 -13.59
N ASP A 185 -15.44 -18.68 -13.47
CA ASP A 185 -16.51 -18.33 -14.41
C ASP A 185 -15.94 -17.92 -15.78
N TRP A 186 -14.79 -17.27 -15.80
CA TRP A 186 -14.07 -16.97 -17.04
C TRP A 186 -13.54 -18.24 -17.72
N ALA A 187 -12.87 -19.12 -16.99
CA ALA A 187 -12.28 -20.36 -17.47
C ALA A 187 -13.34 -21.33 -18.03
N SER A 188 -14.52 -21.36 -17.41
CA SER A 188 -15.65 -22.17 -17.87
C SER A 188 -16.51 -21.49 -18.96
N GLY A 189 -16.20 -20.24 -19.33
CA GLY A 189 -16.96 -19.46 -20.31
C GLY A 189 -18.31 -18.92 -19.80
N LYS A 190 -18.68 -19.19 -18.55
CA LYS A 190 -19.93 -18.69 -17.91
C LYS A 190 -19.93 -17.18 -17.71
N LEU A 191 -18.76 -16.55 -17.77
CA LEU A 191 -18.63 -15.10 -17.58
C LEU A 191 -19.27 -14.28 -18.71
N CYS A 192 -19.46 -14.84 -19.91
CA CYS A 192 -19.86 -14.09 -21.11
C CYS A 192 -21.12 -13.21 -20.92
N ASP A 193 -22.16 -13.73 -20.27
CA ASP A 193 -23.41 -12.98 -20.07
C ASP A 193 -23.25 -11.81 -19.08
N SER A 194 -22.25 -11.92 -18.20
CA SER A 194 -21.90 -10.92 -17.21
C SER A 194 -21.02 -9.80 -17.77
N LEU A 195 -20.47 -9.93 -18.98
CA LEU A 195 -19.60 -8.93 -19.61
C LEU A 195 -20.39 -7.85 -20.36
N THR A 196 -19.86 -6.62 -20.39
CA THR A 196 -20.30 -5.58 -21.33
C THR A 196 -19.99 -6.03 -22.77
N PRO A 197 -20.75 -5.55 -23.79
CA PRO A 197 -20.48 -5.94 -25.17
C PRO A 197 -19.03 -5.68 -25.65
N PRO A 198 -18.37 -4.56 -25.28
CA PRO A 198 -16.95 -4.39 -25.60
C PRO A 198 -16.06 -5.41 -24.88
N ALA A 199 -16.26 -5.64 -23.58
CA ALA A 199 -15.46 -6.59 -22.83
C ALA A 199 -15.57 -8.02 -23.37
N ALA A 200 -16.78 -8.45 -23.78
CA ALA A 200 -17.01 -9.75 -24.40
C ALA A 200 -16.26 -9.94 -25.73
N ARG A 201 -15.97 -8.86 -26.46
CA ARG A 201 -15.19 -8.91 -27.72
C ARG A 201 -13.69 -8.92 -27.48
N ILE A 202 -13.22 -8.29 -26.40
CA ILE A 202 -11.80 -8.02 -26.17
C ILE A 202 -11.15 -9.04 -25.23
N LEU A 203 -11.89 -9.52 -24.22
CA LEU A 203 -11.39 -10.51 -23.27
C LEU A 203 -11.17 -11.85 -23.99
N PRO A 204 -9.93 -12.38 -24.02
CA PRO A 204 -9.68 -13.67 -24.63
C PRO A 204 -10.41 -14.78 -23.88
N LYS A 205 -10.90 -15.77 -24.62
CA LYS A 205 -11.43 -17.01 -24.04
C LYS A 205 -10.27 -17.83 -23.51
N ASN A 206 -10.46 -18.46 -22.36
CA ASN A 206 -9.48 -19.41 -21.87
C ASN A 206 -9.52 -20.67 -22.74
N ASN A 207 -8.50 -20.86 -23.56
CA ASN A 207 -8.37 -22.01 -24.46
C ASN A 207 -7.44 -23.10 -23.92
N TYR A 208 -6.80 -22.87 -22.76
CA TYR A 208 -5.73 -23.73 -22.24
C TYR A 208 -6.14 -24.50 -21.00
N ASP A 209 -6.98 -23.93 -20.14
CA ASP A 209 -7.25 -24.51 -18.83
C ASP A 209 -8.74 -24.39 -18.46
N GLN A 210 -9.44 -25.52 -18.42
CA GLN A 210 -10.82 -25.60 -17.91
C GLN A 210 -10.84 -25.97 -16.41
N ALA A 211 -9.70 -25.92 -15.72
CA ALA A 211 -9.63 -26.24 -14.31
C ALA A 211 -10.58 -25.38 -13.48
N ALA A 212 -11.17 -26.00 -12.45
CA ALA A 212 -12.07 -25.32 -11.52
C ALA A 212 -11.36 -24.30 -10.61
N SER A 213 -10.02 -24.35 -10.55
CA SER A 213 -9.15 -23.53 -9.72
C SER A 213 -7.82 -23.28 -10.43
N PHE A 214 -7.31 -22.06 -10.34
CA PHE A 214 -6.00 -21.67 -10.85
C PHE A 214 -4.87 -22.14 -9.93
N ARG A 215 -3.79 -22.64 -10.54
CA ARG A 215 -2.51 -22.84 -9.87
C ARG A 215 -1.44 -22.15 -10.68
N CYS A 216 -0.69 -21.24 -10.06
CA CYS A 216 0.34 -20.52 -10.79
C CYS A 216 1.42 -21.51 -11.27
N PRO A 217 1.71 -21.60 -12.57
CA PRO A 217 2.67 -22.59 -13.09
C PRO A 217 4.14 -22.22 -12.83
N VAL A 218 4.39 -21.05 -12.24
CA VAL A 218 5.74 -20.55 -11.91
C VAL A 218 6.05 -20.77 -10.43
N CYS A 219 5.24 -20.23 -9.52
CA CYS A 219 5.45 -20.40 -8.07
C CYS A 219 4.78 -21.66 -7.51
N LEU A 220 3.92 -22.33 -8.28
CA LEU A 220 3.16 -23.52 -7.90
C LEU A 220 2.14 -23.33 -6.78
N VAL A 221 1.89 -22.07 -6.38
CA VAL A 221 0.91 -21.68 -5.35
C VAL A 221 -0.51 -21.77 -5.92
N GLU A 222 -1.41 -22.38 -5.13
CA GLU A 222 -2.84 -22.55 -5.43
C GLU A 222 -3.67 -21.36 -4.92
N GLU A 223 -4.84 -21.10 -5.52
CA GLU A 223 -5.71 -19.97 -5.14
C GLU A 223 -6.01 -19.91 -3.63
N ASN A 224 -6.21 -21.08 -3.00
CA ASN A 224 -6.54 -21.20 -1.58
C ASN A 224 -5.42 -20.73 -0.64
N ASP A 225 -4.18 -20.70 -1.14
CA ASP A 225 -3.03 -20.28 -0.37
C ASP A 225 -2.65 -18.83 -0.66
N TRP A 226 -3.27 -18.16 -1.63
CA TRP A 226 -2.99 -16.74 -1.94
C TRP A 226 -3.35 -15.80 -0.80
N GLU A 227 -4.45 -16.08 -0.09
CA GLU A 227 -4.83 -15.32 1.11
C GLU A 227 -3.83 -15.50 2.26
N LYS A 228 -3.18 -16.67 2.35
CA LYS A 228 -2.16 -16.97 3.38
C LYS A 228 -0.79 -16.42 3.01
N GLU A 229 -0.43 -16.53 1.73
CA GLU A 229 0.86 -16.13 1.16
C GLU A 229 0.91 -14.68 0.71
N ARG A 230 -0.14 -13.90 1.01
CA ARG A 230 -0.12 -12.44 0.90
C ARG A 230 -0.05 -11.93 -0.54
N GLU A 231 -0.37 -12.75 -1.53
CA GLU A 231 -0.27 -12.44 -2.95
C GLU A 231 -1.47 -11.60 -3.46
N ALA A 232 -1.26 -10.79 -4.50
CA ALA A 232 -2.35 -10.10 -5.17
C ALA A 232 -3.25 -11.12 -5.88
N SER A 233 -4.55 -11.09 -5.59
CA SER A 233 -5.54 -12.06 -6.05
C SER A 233 -5.94 -11.88 -7.52
N LEU A 234 -4.94 -11.88 -8.41
CA LEU A 234 -5.06 -11.65 -9.83
C LEU A 234 -4.38 -12.77 -10.62
N VAL A 235 -5.13 -13.32 -11.57
CA VAL A 235 -4.60 -14.14 -12.66
C VAL A 235 -4.23 -13.23 -13.80
N CYS A 236 -2.96 -13.25 -14.20
CA CYS A 236 -2.43 -12.44 -15.28
C CYS A 236 -2.22 -13.30 -16.52
N MET A 237 -2.99 -13.05 -17.57
CA MET A 237 -2.93 -13.79 -18.83
C MET A 237 -2.17 -13.00 -19.90
N PHE A 238 -1.19 -13.64 -20.52
CA PHE A 238 -0.50 -13.15 -21.72
C PHE A 238 -1.32 -13.44 -22.98
N GLU A 239 -1.05 -12.73 -24.08
CA GLU A 239 -1.72 -12.98 -25.38
C GLU A 239 -1.52 -14.39 -25.94
N CYS A 240 -0.42 -15.05 -25.55
CA CYS A 240 -0.19 -16.46 -25.88
C CYS A 240 -1.11 -17.43 -25.09
N GLY A 241 -2.02 -16.92 -24.26
CA GLY A 241 -3.00 -17.67 -23.47
C GLY A 241 -2.49 -18.23 -22.13
N HIS A 242 -1.17 -18.21 -21.92
CA HIS A 242 -0.56 -18.62 -20.67
C HIS A 242 -0.86 -17.65 -19.52
N CYS A 243 -1.11 -18.20 -18.34
CA CYS A 243 -1.45 -17.45 -17.13
C CYS A 243 -0.39 -17.58 -16.03
N VAL A 244 -0.17 -16.51 -15.26
CA VAL A 244 0.69 -16.47 -14.06
C VAL A 244 0.01 -15.66 -12.95
N CYS A 245 0.39 -15.83 -11.68
CA CYS A 245 -0.08 -14.92 -10.62
C CYS A 245 0.59 -13.54 -10.75
N ALA A 246 -0.05 -12.52 -10.18
CA ALA A 246 0.47 -11.14 -10.22
C ALA A 246 1.86 -10.98 -9.57
N VAL A 247 2.19 -11.77 -8.54
CA VAL A 247 3.53 -11.74 -7.92
C VAL A 247 4.60 -12.27 -8.87
N CYS A 248 4.34 -13.39 -9.54
CA CYS A 248 5.24 -13.91 -10.56
C CYS A 248 5.35 -12.96 -11.75
N LEU A 249 4.25 -12.30 -12.12
CA LEU A 249 4.29 -11.28 -13.16
C LEU A 249 5.17 -10.08 -12.76
N ASP A 250 5.03 -9.54 -11.55
CA ASP A 250 5.85 -8.42 -11.07
C ASP A 250 7.35 -8.77 -11.09
N LYS A 251 7.71 -10.00 -10.74
CA LYS A 251 9.09 -10.50 -10.84
C LYS A 251 9.59 -10.58 -12.28
N LEU A 252 8.74 -10.84 -13.27
CA LEU A 252 9.13 -10.82 -14.68
C LEU A 252 9.42 -9.40 -15.19
N PHE A 253 8.78 -8.39 -14.59
CA PHE A 253 9.12 -6.98 -14.81
C PHE A 253 10.28 -6.49 -13.92
N GLY A 254 10.67 -7.28 -12.92
CA GLY A 254 11.64 -6.92 -11.90
C GLY A 254 13.08 -7.37 -12.19
N ALA A 255 13.87 -6.40 -12.68
CA ALA A 255 15.32 -6.20 -12.52
C ALA A 255 16.29 -6.66 -13.65
N PRO A 256 17.38 -5.90 -13.96
CA PRO A 256 17.82 -4.62 -13.39
C PRO A 256 18.10 -3.48 -14.41
N GLU A 257 18.19 -2.26 -13.85
CA GLU A 257 19.17 -1.20 -14.17
C GLU A 257 19.08 -0.43 -15.52
N HIS A 258 18.90 0.89 -15.39
CA HIS A 258 19.34 1.94 -16.34
C HIS A 258 18.55 2.24 -17.62
N THR A 259 17.42 1.62 -17.93
CA THR A 259 16.74 1.95 -19.21
C THR A 259 15.28 2.33 -19.06
N THR A 260 14.91 3.41 -19.76
CA THR A 260 13.55 3.95 -19.96
C THR A 260 12.72 3.14 -20.95
N ASN A 261 13.20 1.98 -21.40
CA ASN A 261 12.53 1.14 -22.39
C ASN A 261 11.60 0.13 -21.71
N PRO A 262 10.42 -0.19 -22.27
CA PRO A 262 9.57 -1.25 -21.74
C PRO A 262 10.36 -2.57 -21.76
N TYR A 263 10.40 -3.23 -20.60
CA TYR A 263 11.13 -4.48 -20.37
C TYR A 263 10.75 -5.53 -21.41
N TYR A 264 11.74 -6.15 -22.03
CA TYR A 264 11.50 -7.33 -22.85
C TYR A 264 11.05 -8.48 -21.95
N VAL A 265 9.74 -8.79 -21.96
CA VAL A 265 9.17 -9.87 -21.14
C VAL A 265 8.92 -11.07 -22.03
N LYS A 266 9.47 -12.22 -21.65
CA LYS A 266 9.13 -13.50 -22.26
C LYS A 266 8.11 -14.22 -21.40
N CYS A 267 7.13 -14.86 -22.05
CA CYS A 267 6.28 -15.81 -21.35
C CYS A 267 7.16 -16.90 -20.71
N PRO A 268 7.03 -17.19 -19.40
CA PRO A 268 7.87 -18.19 -18.75
C PRO A 268 7.61 -19.62 -19.25
N LEU A 269 6.47 -19.87 -19.90
CA LEU A 269 6.05 -21.18 -20.38
C LEU A 269 6.46 -21.42 -21.84
N CYS A 270 6.01 -20.59 -22.79
CA CYS A 270 6.32 -20.80 -24.21
C CYS A 270 7.49 -19.95 -24.73
N ARG A 271 8.08 -19.09 -23.89
CA ARG A 271 9.20 -18.19 -24.25
C ARG A 271 8.93 -17.20 -25.38
N VAL A 272 7.70 -17.16 -25.90
CA VAL A 272 7.22 -16.14 -26.84
C VAL A 272 7.33 -14.77 -26.17
N ASP A 273 7.72 -13.79 -26.98
CA ASP A 273 7.77 -12.39 -26.57
C ASP A 273 6.37 -11.92 -26.15
N ALA A 274 6.26 -11.58 -24.87
CA ALA A 274 5.07 -11.14 -24.20
C ALA A 274 5.20 -9.71 -23.69
N THR A 275 6.20 -8.96 -24.18
CA THR A 275 6.47 -7.56 -23.83
C THR A 275 5.22 -6.72 -24.05
N PRO A 276 4.49 -6.34 -22.99
CA PRO A 276 3.26 -5.62 -23.17
C PRO A 276 3.54 -4.13 -23.32
N LYS A 277 2.60 -3.45 -23.97
CA LYS A 277 2.52 -1.98 -23.95
C LYS A 277 1.32 -1.51 -23.12
N SER A 278 0.35 -2.39 -22.91
CA SER A 278 -0.91 -2.09 -22.26
C SER A 278 -1.35 -3.23 -21.34
N VAL A 279 -2.18 -2.89 -20.36
CA VAL A 279 -2.82 -3.81 -19.43
C VAL A 279 -4.34 -3.61 -19.51
N ALA A 280 -5.08 -4.71 -19.47
CA ALA A 280 -6.54 -4.71 -19.43
C ALA A 280 -7.03 -5.39 -18.15
N LEU A 281 -7.60 -4.63 -17.21
CA LEU A 281 -8.20 -5.18 -15.99
C LEU A 281 -9.69 -5.48 -16.19
N LEU A 282 -10.10 -6.70 -15.86
CA LEU A 282 -11.49 -7.08 -15.68
C LEU A 282 -11.99 -6.62 -14.31
N THR A 283 -13.02 -5.78 -14.29
CA THR A 283 -13.60 -5.22 -13.07
C THR A 283 -15.13 -5.08 -13.18
N LYS A 284 -15.82 -4.87 -12.06
CA LYS A 284 -17.26 -4.65 -11.98
C LYS A 284 -17.55 -3.26 -11.40
N LYS A 285 -18.29 -2.42 -12.14
CA LYS A 285 -18.89 -1.22 -11.53
C LYS A 285 -19.97 -1.64 -10.56
N THR A 286 -20.13 -0.94 -9.44
CA THR A 286 -20.88 -1.33 -8.23
C THR A 286 -22.28 -1.93 -8.39
N ASN A 287 -22.94 -1.90 -9.56
CA ASN A 287 -24.19 -2.62 -9.86
C ASN A 287 -24.36 -3.01 -11.34
N LYS A 288 -23.28 -3.16 -12.13
CA LYS A 288 -23.34 -3.39 -13.60
C LYS A 288 -22.69 -4.70 -14.04
N LYS A 289 -22.83 -5.00 -15.33
CA LYS A 289 -21.99 -5.95 -16.08
C LYS A 289 -20.50 -5.64 -15.88
N MET A 290 -19.68 -6.67 -15.87
CA MET A 290 -18.23 -6.59 -15.84
C MET A 290 -17.69 -5.95 -17.11
N ARG A 291 -16.64 -5.15 -16.97
CA ARG A 291 -16.00 -4.40 -18.04
C ARG A 291 -14.49 -4.60 -18.01
N LEU A 292 -13.85 -4.34 -19.13
CA LEU A 292 -12.40 -4.16 -19.18
C LEU A 292 -12.07 -2.68 -19.06
N ILE A 293 -11.07 -2.34 -18.27
CA ILE A 293 -10.44 -1.01 -18.27
C ILE A 293 -9.00 -1.15 -18.75
N GLY A 294 -8.57 -0.28 -19.66
CA GLY A 294 -7.24 -0.31 -20.25
C GLY A 294 -6.35 0.81 -19.71
N THR A 295 -5.07 0.52 -19.49
CA THR A 295 -4.04 1.56 -19.33
C THR A 295 -2.73 1.13 -19.97
N THR A 296 -1.87 2.08 -20.28
CA THR A 296 -0.50 1.78 -20.71
C THR A 296 0.27 1.14 -19.56
N ILE A 297 1.15 0.19 -19.86
CA ILE A 297 2.05 -0.37 -18.87
C ILE A 297 3.13 0.66 -18.53
N ALA A 298 2.78 1.63 -17.69
CA ALA A 298 3.79 2.31 -16.92
C ALA A 298 4.44 1.25 -16.05
N SER A 299 5.76 1.08 -16.17
CA SER A 299 6.59 -0.04 -15.71
C SER A 299 6.53 -0.37 -14.21
N TYR A 300 5.58 0.19 -13.45
CA TYR A 300 5.69 0.40 -12.02
C TYR A 300 4.39 0.28 -11.20
N ASN A 301 3.19 0.03 -11.75
CA ASN A 301 2.00 0.18 -10.91
C ASN A 301 0.88 -0.83 -11.16
N LEU A 302 0.99 -2.03 -10.55
CA LEU A 302 -0.19 -2.74 -10.07
C LEU A 302 -1.07 -1.81 -9.21
N ARG A 303 -0.49 -0.83 -8.50
CA ARG A 303 -1.20 0.26 -7.78
C ARG A 303 -2.25 1.03 -8.56
N LYS A 304 -2.20 1.05 -9.90
CA LYS A 304 -3.28 1.68 -10.70
C LYS A 304 -4.59 0.90 -10.61
N TYR A 305 -4.50 -0.37 -10.23
CA TYR A 305 -5.58 -1.35 -10.30
C TYR A 305 -5.86 -1.96 -8.94
N TYR A 306 -4.82 -2.40 -8.22
CA TYR A 306 -4.90 -3.03 -6.92
C TYR A 306 -3.82 -2.47 -6.00
N VAL A 307 -4.18 -2.26 -4.75
CA VAL A 307 -3.28 -1.75 -3.71
C VAL A 307 -3.20 -2.73 -2.55
N LYS A 308 -1.99 -2.94 -2.02
CA LYS A 308 -1.77 -3.71 -0.80
C LYS A 308 -1.97 -2.81 0.41
N GLN A 309 -3.18 -2.83 0.98
CA GLN A 309 -3.52 -2.04 2.17
C GLN A 309 -3.23 -2.81 3.45
N TYR A 310 -2.42 -2.24 4.33
CA TYR A 310 -2.14 -2.82 5.64
C TYR A 310 -3.29 -2.53 6.61
N LEU A 311 -3.68 -3.55 7.38
CA LEU A 311 -4.85 -3.53 8.28
C LEU A 311 -4.45 -3.51 9.75
N SER A 312 -3.31 -4.13 10.11
CA SER A 312 -2.78 -4.10 11.46
C SER A 312 -1.27 -4.34 11.50
N MET A 313 -0.66 -3.92 12.61
CA MET A 313 0.75 -4.14 12.93
C MET A 313 0.83 -4.72 14.35
N GLU A 314 1.41 -5.91 14.49
CA GLU A 314 1.61 -6.55 15.79
C GLU A 314 3.09 -6.74 16.08
N PHE A 315 3.50 -6.53 17.32
CA PHE A 315 4.88 -6.71 17.75
C PHE A 315 4.94 -7.79 18.82
N GLU A 316 5.91 -8.68 18.68
CA GLU A 316 6.12 -9.74 19.67
C GLU A 316 6.47 -9.13 21.04
N GLY A 317 5.87 -9.68 22.10
CA GLY A 317 6.08 -9.24 23.48
C GLY A 317 5.49 -7.86 23.83
N VAL A 318 4.67 -7.26 22.97
CA VAL A 318 3.98 -5.98 23.26
C VAL A 318 2.53 -6.24 23.68
N VAL A 319 2.20 -5.89 24.93
CA VAL A 319 0.85 -6.06 25.49
C VAL A 319 -0.07 -5.01 24.89
N ARG A 320 -1.20 -5.45 24.30
CA ARG A 320 -2.25 -4.53 23.83
C ARG A 320 -2.81 -3.75 25.02
N PRO A 321 -2.92 -2.41 24.94
CA PRO A 321 -3.65 -1.62 25.93
C PRO A 321 -5.06 -2.21 26.07
N SER A 322 -5.35 -2.82 27.22
CA SER A 322 -6.72 -3.21 27.52
C SER A 322 -7.53 -1.91 27.60
N LEU A 323 -8.55 -1.76 26.75
CA LEU A 323 -9.60 -0.75 26.95
C LEU A 323 -10.27 -1.08 28.27
N LYS A 324 -9.72 -0.57 29.38
CA LYS A 324 -10.42 -0.55 30.65
C LYS A 324 -11.69 0.25 30.39
N ARG A 325 -12.83 -0.45 30.28
CA ARG A 325 -14.15 0.17 30.38
C ARG A 325 -14.07 1.09 31.60
N LYS A 326 -14.12 2.39 31.35
CA LYS A 326 -14.26 3.41 32.38
C LYS A 326 -15.62 3.13 33.01
N ARG A 327 -15.63 2.28 34.05
CA ARG A 327 -16.80 2.08 34.90
C ARG A 327 -16.95 3.43 35.59
N GLU A 328 -17.87 4.24 35.10
CA GLU A 328 -18.27 5.48 35.74
C GLU A 328 -18.67 5.12 37.18
N SER A 329 -17.77 5.40 38.10
CA SER A 329 -18.09 5.46 39.51
C SER A 329 -18.96 6.70 39.72
N ASN A 330 -20.29 6.51 39.65
CA ASN A 330 -21.23 7.49 40.16
C ASN A 330 -21.11 7.58 41.69
N GLY A 331 -20.14 8.36 42.17
CA GLY A 331 -20.33 9.20 43.35
C GLY A 331 -20.56 10.61 42.81
N THR A 332 -21.65 11.31 43.04
CA THR A 332 -22.12 11.74 44.37
C THR A 332 -23.51 12.38 44.18
N ARG A 333 -24.45 12.21 45.12
CA ARG A 333 -25.46 13.24 45.35
C ARG A 333 -25.78 13.33 46.85
N PRO A 334 -25.55 14.48 47.50
CA PRO A 334 -26.12 14.75 48.81
C PRO A 334 -27.57 15.19 48.63
N ARG A 335 -28.51 14.60 49.37
CA ARG A 335 -29.89 15.08 49.43
C ARG A 335 -30.20 15.55 50.85
N ARG A 336 -29.98 16.85 51.07
CA ARG A 336 -30.58 17.60 52.18
C ARG A 336 -32.02 17.95 51.80
N GLY A 337 -32.93 17.74 52.76
CA GLY A 337 -34.04 18.67 53.03
C GLY A 337 -35.44 18.28 52.54
N GLY A 338 -36.34 18.01 53.50
CA GLY A 338 -37.70 18.57 53.46
C GLY A 338 -38.87 17.65 53.78
N GLY A 339 -39.45 17.80 54.99
CA GLY A 339 -40.90 17.60 55.28
C GLY A 339 -41.27 16.38 56.13
N ASN A 340 -41.30 16.50 57.48
CA ASN A 340 -42.48 16.63 58.37
C ASN A 340 -43.36 15.35 58.45
N SER A 341 -43.74 14.79 59.60
CA SER A 341 -44.41 15.41 60.76
C SER A 341 -44.55 14.43 61.94
N LYS A 342 -44.69 14.97 63.18
CA LYS A 342 -45.23 14.36 64.43
C LYS A 342 -44.31 13.30 65.09
N THR A 343 -44.01 13.30 66.39
CA THR A 343 -44.77 13.70 67.59
C THR A 343 -43.78 13.76 68.79
N LEU A 344 -43.88 14.78 69.65
CA LEU A 344 -43.46 14.76 71.07
C LEU A 344 -44.69 14.33 71.92
N PRO A 345 -44.62 13.99 73.24
CA PRO A 345 -43.54 14.17 74.22
C PRO A 345 -43.33 12.99 75.21
N GLY A 346 -42.40 13.18 76.16
CA GLY A 346 -42.31 12.45 77.45
C GLY A 346 -41.19 11.41 77.50
N THR A 347 -40.34 11.30 78.52
CA THR A 347 -40.31 11.84 79.88
C THR A 347 -38.89 11.66 80.42
N SER A 348 -38.48 12.56 81.30
CA SER A 348 -37.35 12.43 82.23
C SER A 348 -37.47 11.19 83.14
N SER A 349 -36.35 10.50 83.40
CA SER A 349 -35.88 10.14 84.76
C SER A 349 -34.69 9.16 84.74
N THR A 350 -33.60 9.56 85.41
CA THR A 350 -32.67 8.78 86.26
C THR A 350 -32.60 7.26 86.16
N GLY A 351 -31.36 6.75 86.11
CA GLY A 351 -30.96 5.36 86.34
C GLY A 351 -29.61 5.07 85.73
#